data_AF-A0A160M7M5-F1
#
_entry.id   AF-A0A160M7M5-F1
#
_cell.length_a   1.000
_cell.length_b   1.000
_cell.length_c   1.000
_cell.angle_alpha   90.00
_cell.angle_beta   90.00
_cell.angle_gamma   90.00
#
_symmetry.space_group_name_H-M   'P 1'
#
loop_
_entity.id
_entity.type
_entity.pdbx_description
1 polymer ?
#
loop_
_entity_poly.entity_id
_entity_poly.type
_entity_poly.pdbx_seq_one_letter_code
_entity_poly.pdbx_strand_id
1 'polypeptide(L)'
;MSYSIIFLGLCILVGSWFILQSIQSNQFKTSQKEQFRYELISPNDSNIIIFDKQSGDYFSKYIEPNEGPTEWQKQKSPISTSPKLI
;
A
#
# COMPACT_ATOMS: atom_id res chain seq x y z
N MET A 1 34.90 37.41 -19.87
CA MET A 1 34.10 36.26 -20.38
C MET A 1 33.32 35.66 -19.21
N SER A 2 32.00 35.64 -19.31
CA SER A 2 31.03 35.40 -18.23
C SER A 2 30.71 33.90 -18.00
N TYR A 3 31.74 33.09 -17.74
CA TYR A 3 31.61 31.64 -17.57
C TYR A 3 30.72 31.21 -16.40
N SER A 4 30.62 32.03 -15.35
CA SER A 4 29.80 31.74 -14.17
C SER A 4 28.30 31.68 -14.49
N ILE A 5 27.81 32.50 -15.41
CA ILE A 5 26.39 32.49 -15.83
C ILE A 5 26.07 31.21 -16.60
N ILE A 6 27.00 30.77 -17.46
CA ILE A 6 26.84 29.54 -18.26
C ILE A 6 26.84 28.31 -17.33
N PHE A 7 27.75 28.27 -16.35
CA PHE A 7 27.81 27.20 -15.36
C PHE A 7 26.54 27.15 -14.49
N LEU A 8 26.05 28.30 -14.04
CA LEU A 8 24.81 28.39 -13.27
C LEU A 8 23.60 27.90 -14.08
N GLY A 9 23.50 28.29 -15.35
CA GLY A 9 22.45 27.81 -16.24
C GLY A 9 22.47 26.29 -16.42
N LEU A 10 23.65 25.70 -16.59
CA LEU A 10 23.81 24.25 -16.70
C LEU A 10 23.40 23.53 -15.41
N CYS A 11 23.79 24.05 -14.24
CA CYS A 11 23.41 23.48 -12.95
C CYS A 11 21.90 23.48 -12.74
N ILE A 12 21.19 24.54 -13.16
CA ILE A 12 19.73 24.61 -13.02
C ILE A 12 19.05 23.54 -13.90
N LEU A 13 19.50 23.36 -15.13
CA LEU A 13 18.95 22.35 -16.04
C LEU A 13 19.20 20.93 -15.52
N VAL A 14 20.44 20.60 -15.16
CA VAL A 14 20.79 19.26 -14.63
C VAL A 14 20.11 19.00 -13.29
N GLY A 15 20.07 20.00 -12.40
CA GLY A 15 19.41 19.92 -11.10
C GLY A 15 17.92 19.66 -11.23
N SER A 16 17.22 20.39 -12.11
CA SER A 16 15.80 20.17 -12.36
C SER A 16 15.49 18.76 -12.85
N TRP A 17 16.38 18.19 -13.68
CA TRP A 17 16.18 16.85 -14.22
C TRP A 17 16.35 15.79 -13.12
N PHE A 18 17.36 15.96 -12.26
CA PHE A 18 17.59 15.06 -11.13
C PHE A 18 16.41 15.04 -10.13
N ILE A 19 15.83 16.21 -9.86
CA ILE A 19 14.66 16.35 -8.98
C ILE A 19 13.43 15.64 -9.56
N LEU A 20 13.17 15.81 -10.87
CA LEU A 20 12.04 15.15 -11.53
C LEU A 20 12.19 13.62 -11.56
N GLN A 21 13.41 13.11 -11.75
CA GLN A 21 13.68 11.67 -11.69
C GLN A 21 13.44 11.09 -10.28
N SER A 22 13.78 11.83 -9.22
CA SER A 22 13.51 11.44 -7.83
C SER A 22 12.01 11.35 -7.52
N ILE A 23 11.22 12.28 -8.06
CA ILE A 23 9.75 12.28 -7.89
C ILE A 23 9.12 11.09 -8.63
N GLN A 24 9.54 10.82 -9.87
CA GLN A 24 9.01 9.69 -10.65
C GLN A 24 9.36 8.32 -10.04
N SER A 25 10.56 8.18 -9.46
CA SER A 25 10.97 6.94 -8.77
C SER A 25 10.06 6.58 -7.59
N ASN A 26 9.55 7.58 -6.87
CA ASN A 26 8.61 7.35 -5.76
C ASN A 26 7.19 6.99 -6.23
N GLN A 27 6.80 7.31 -7.47
CA GLN A 27 5.49 6.92 -8.01
C GLN A 27 5.40 5.43 -8.31
N PHE A 28 6.52 4.75 -8.59
CA PHE A 28 6.55 3.29 -8.78
C PHE A 28 6.18 2.53 -7.49
N LYS A 29 6.40 3.14 -6.31
CA LYS A 29 5.95 2.59 -5.02
C LYS A 29 4.45 2.79 -4.77
N THR A 30 3.78 3.66 -5.52
CA THR A 30 2.34 3.90 -5.38
C THR A 30 1.51 2.74 -5.92
N SER A 31 2.03 1.95 -6.88
CA SER A 31 1.33 0.75 -7.36
C SER A 31 1.21 -0.33 -6.28
N GLN A 32 2.16 -0.45 -5.35
CA GLN A 32 2.02 -1.31 -4.18
C GLN A 32 0.98 -0.80 -3.17
N LYS A 33 0.63 0.49 -3.22
CA LYS A 33 -0.35 1.12 -2.33
C LYS A 33 -1.78 0.70 -2.67
N GLU A 34 -2.07 0.43 -3.94
CA GLU A 34 -3.37 -0.15 -4.36
C GLU A 34 -3.52 -1.61 -3.93
N GLN A 35 -2.42 -2.37 -3.88
CA GLN A 35 -2.45 -3.81 -3.54
C GLN A 35 -3.01 -4.09 -2.13
N PHE A 36 -3.01 -3.10 -1.24
CA PHE A 36 -3.50 -3.23 0.14
C PHE A 36 -4.46 -2.10 0.53
N ARG A 37 -5.43 -1.74 -0.34
CA ARG A 37 -6.40 -0.67 -0.06
C ARG A 37 -7.13 -0.84 1.28
N TYR A 38 -7.61 -2.05 1.56
CA TYR A 38 -8.34 -2.35 2.79
C TYR A 38 -7.43 -2.96 3.84
N GLU A 39 -7.62 -2.55 5.09
CA GLU A 39 -6.91 -3.07 6.25
C GLU A 39 -7.90 -3.59 7.27
N LEU A 40 -7.65 -4.82 7.77
CA LEU A 40 -8.47 -5.43 8.81
C LEU A 40 -7.83 -5.16 10.17
N ILE A 41 -8.60 -4.59 11.08
CA ILE A 41 -8.20 -4.28 12.44
C ILE A 41 -9.14 -5.05 13.37
N SER A 42 -8.58 -5.89 14.26
CA SER A 42 -9.34 -6.64 15.27
C SER A 42 -9.02 -6.08 16.65
N PRO A 43 -9.72 -5.04 17.12
CA PRO A 43 -9.46 -4.43 18.42
C PRO A 43 -9.79 -5.37 19.59
N ASN A 44 -10.72 -6.30 19.42
CA ASN A 44 -11.08 -7.35 20.37
C ASN A 44 -11.78 -8.52 19.65
N ASP A 45 -12.20 -9.53 20.40
CA ASP A 45 -12.82 -10.76 19.85
C ASP A 45 -14.27 -10.56 19.37
N SER A 46 -14.90 -9.44 19.71
CA SER A 46 -16.30 -9.14 19.37
C SER A 46 -16.44 -8.05 18.32
N ASN A 47 -15.34 -7.52 17.78
CA ASN A 47 -15.40 -6.40 16.85
C ASN A 47 -14.34 -6.55 15.75
N ILE A 48 -14.79 -6.44 14.51
CA ILE A 48 -13.93 -6.39 13.32
C ILE A 48 -14.13 -5.04 12.65
N ILE A 49 -13.02 -4.39 12.32
CA ILE A 49 -13.00 -3.13 11.59
C ILE A 49 -12.30 -3.35 10.25
N ILE A 50 -12.91 -2.88 9.17
CA ILE A 50 -12.31 -2.77 7.84
C ILE A 50 -12.10 -1.29 7.55
N PHE A 51 -10.84 -0.91 7.35
CA PHE A 51 -10.45 0.47 7.06
C PHE A 51 -10.04 0.62 5.60
N ASP A 52 -10.65 1.56 4.90
CA ASP A 52 -10.25 1.95 3.54
C ASP A 52 -9.18 3.04 3.59
N LYS A 53 -7.93 2.70 3.26
CA LYS A 53 -6.81 3.65 3.26
C LYS A 53 -6.91 4.71 2.15
N GLN A 54 -7.78 4.51 1.16
CA GLN A 54 -7.95 5.45 0.05
C GLN A 54 -8.97 6.54 0.37
N SER A 55 -10.16 6.17 0.86
CA SER A 55 -11.21 7.12 1.21
C SER A 55 -11.15 7.61 2.65
N GLY A 56 -10.54 6.82 3.55
CA GLY A 56 -10.60 7.05 4.99
C GLY A 56 -11.87 6.50 5.65
N ASP A 57 -12.72 5.79 4.89
CA ASP A 57 -13.93 5.19 5.42
C ASP A 57 -13.61 4.02 6.37
N TYR A 58 -14.46 3.83 7.37
CA TYR A 58 -14.37 2.72 8.30
C TYR A 58 -15.69 1.96 8.36
N PHE A 59 -15.60 0.64 8.32
CA PHE A 59 -16.72 -0.27 8.46
C PHE A 59 -16.46 -1.15 9.68
N SER A 60 -17.32 -1.08 10.68
CA SER A 60 -17.22 -1.92 11.88
C SER A 60 -18.38 -2.90 11.95
N LYS A 61 -18.08 -4.17 12.25
CA LYS A 61 -19.10 -5.18 12.56
C LYS A 61 -18.88 -5.70 13.98
N TYR A 62 -19.94 -5.66 14.78
CA TYR A 62 -20.00 -6.38 16.05
C TYR A 62 -20.35 -7.85 15.79
N ILE A 63 -19.61 -8.75 16.42
CA ILE A 63 -19.84 -10.20 16.39
C ILE A 63 -20.43 -10.57 17.74
N GLU A 64 -21.64 -11.15 17.72
CA GLU A 64 -22.27 -11.62 18.94
C GLU A 64 -21.50 -12.82 19.52
N PRO A 65 -21.36 -12.94 20.85
CA PRO A 65 -20.59 -14.02 21.47
C PRO A 65 -21.04 -15.44 21.11
N ASN A 66 -22.27 -15.58 20.58
CA ASN A 66 -22.89 -16.86 20.23
C ASN A 66 -22.94 -17.12 18.72
N GLU A 67 -22.38 -16.22 17.88
CA GLU A 67 -22.27 -16.43 16.43
C GLU A 67 -21.04 -17.33 16.10
N GLY A 68 -21.22 -18.65 16.22
CA GLY A 68 -20.25 -19.62 15.70
C GLY A 68 -18.94 -19.72 16.50
N PRO A 69 -17.89 -20.36 15.93
CA PRO A 69 -16.64 -20.60 16.64
C PRO A 69 -15.98 -19.28 17.04
N THR A 70 -15.89 -19.03 18.35
CA THR A 70 -15.23 -17.85 18.93
C THR A 70 -13.71 -17.86 18.71
N GLU A 71 -13.14 -19.05 18.45
CA GLU A 71 -11.71 -19.26 18.25
C GLU A 71 -11.31 -19.23 16.78
N TRP A 72 -10.27 -18.46 16.46
CA TRP A 72 -9.67 -18.41 15.12
C TRP A 72 -9.08 -19.77 14.74
N GLN A 73 -9.65 -20.42 13.72
CA GLN A 73 -9.10 -21.67 13.19
C GLN A 73 -8.29 -21.42 11.92
N LYS A 74 -7.06 -21.94 11.87
CA LYS A 74 -6.24 -21.90 10.66
C LYS A 74 -6.86 -22.80 9.59
N GLN A 75 -7.40 -22.19 8.53
CA GLN A 75 -7.91 -22.92 7.38
C GLN A 75 -6.82 -23.13 6.32
N LYS A 76 -6.97 -24.20 5.53
CA LYS A 76 -6.10 -24.45 4.38
C LYS A 76 -6.38 -23.41 3.30
N SER A 77 -5.33 -22.75 2.84
CA SER A 77 -5.47 -21.74 1.78
C SER A 77 -5.90 -22.37 0.45
N PRO A 78 -6.89 -21.80 -0.27
CA PRO A 78 -7.36 -22.34 -1.54
C PRO A 78 -6.33 -22.24 -2.68
N ILE A 79 -5.27 -21.45 -2.51
CA ILE A 79 -4.22 -21.19 -3.52
C ILE A 79 -3.08 -22.23 -3.53
N SER A 80 -3.17 -23.31 -2.77
CA SER A 80 -2.12 -24.36 -2.74
C SER A 80 -2.17 -25.37 -3.90
N THR A 81 -3.09 -25.25 -4.85
CA THR A 81 -3.24 -26.22 -5.95
C THR A 81 -3.07 -25.55 -7.31
N SER A 82 -1.86 -25.07 -7.62
CA SER A 82 -1.44 -24.95 -9.02
C SER A 82 -1.01 -26.34 -9.50
N PRO A 83 -1.69 -26.98 -10.47
CA PRO A 83 -1.19 -28.22 -11.04
C PRO A 83 0.14 -27.94 -11.73
N LYS A 84 1.18 -28.64 -11.28
CA LYS A 84 2.48 -28.66 -11.92
C LYS A 84 2.30 -29.34 -13.28
N LEU A 85 2.24 -28.54 -14.35
CA LEU A 85 2.28 -29.07 -15.72
C LEU A 85 3.67 -29.71 -15.93
N ILE A 86 3.65 -31.02 -16.16
CA ILE A 86 4.79 -31.85 -16.59
C ILE A 86 4.99 -31.62 -18.09
#